data_AF-A0A3A9JPV3-F1
#
_entry.id   AF-A0A3A9JPV3-F1
#
_cell.length_a   1.000
_cell.length_b   1.000
_cell.length_c   1.000
_cell.angle_alpha   90.00
_cell.angle_beta   90.00
_cell.angle_gamma   90.00
#
_symmetry.space_group_name_H-M   'P 1'
#
loop_
_entity.id
_entity.type
_entity.pdbx_description
1 polymer ?
#
loop_
_entity_poly.entity_id
_entity_poly.type
_entity_poly.pdbx_seq_one_letter_code
_entity_poly.pdbx_strand_id
1 'polypeptide(L)' 'MLEIGTPVKVSMQVTNHRRETVKGRIIKEYENFYLLQTEHGYKECLNKSLINIGDIKILER' A
#
# COMPACT_ATOMS: atom_id res chain seq x y z
N MET A 1 -9.04 4.77 -8.37
CA MET A 1 -7.86 5.64 -8.27
C MET A 1 -7.78 6.07 -6.82
N LEU A 2 -6.65 5.88 -6.13
CA LEU A 2 -6.50 6.25 -4.72
C LEU A 2 -6.07 7.71 -4.62
N GLU A 3 -6.68 8.49 -3.75
CA GLU A 3 -6.30 9.88 -3.56
C GLU A 3 -4.98 10.00 -2.78
N ILE A 4 -4.19 11.02 -3.10
CA ILE A 4 -2.96 11.30 -2.36
C ILE A 4 -3.33 11.77 -0.96
N GLY A 5 -2.71 11.16 0.04
CA GLY A 5 -3.02 11.37 1.46
C GLY A 5 -4.00 10.35 2.04
N THR A 6 -4.64 9.51 1.22
CA THR A 6 -5.57 8.49 1.72
C THR A 6 -4.84 7.50 2.63
N PRO A 7 -5.29 7.34 3.89
CA PRO A 7 -4.78 6.30 4.77
C PRO A 7 -5.27 4.93 4.28
N VAL A 8 -4.32 4.02 4.09
CA VAL A 8 -4.57 2.68 3.58
C VAL A 8 -3.88 1.64 4.43
N LYS A 9 -4.49 0.46 4.48
CA LYS A 9 -3.88 -0.78 4.92
C LYS A 9 -3.71 -1.65 3.69
N VAL A 10 -2.47 -1.99 3.35
CA VAL A 10 -2.14 -2.81 2.17
C VAL A 10 -1.60 -4.15 2.64
N SER A 11 -2.22 -5.23 2.19
CA SER A 11 -1.74 -6.59 2.39
C SER A 11 -1.04 -7.06 1.11
N MET A 12 0.25 -7.36 1.18
CA MET A 12 1.04 -7.81 0.02
C MET A 12 1.48 -9.26 0.22
N GLN A 13 1.52 -10.01 -0.87
CA GLN A 13 2.11 -11.34 -0.86
C GLN A 13 3.63 -11.23 -1.05
N VAL A 14 4.39 -11.66 -0.04
CA VAL A 14 5.86 -11.59 -0.05
C VAL A 14 6.45 -12.96 -0.43
N THR A 15 5.78 -14.04 -0.03
CA THR A 15 6.07 -15.41 -0.49
C THR A 15 4.78 -16.20 -0.70
N ASN A 16 4.86 -17.40 -1.28
CA ASN A 16 3.69 -18.28 -1.45
C ASN A 16 2.93 -18.57 -0.14
N HIS A 17 3.59 -18.45 1.01
CA HIS A 17 3.00 -18.73 2.33
C HIS A 17 2.98 -17.53 3.28
N ARG A 18 3.47 -16.35 2.87
CA ARG A 18 3.58 -15.17 3.73
C ARG A 18 2.96 -13.95 3.08
N ARG A 19 1.99 -13.37 3.80
CA ARG A 19 1.46 -12.03 3.53
C ARG A 19 1.99 -11.06 4.58
N GLU A 20 2.48 -9.92 4.13
CA GLU A 20 2.81 -8.80 5.02
C GLU A 20 1.76 -7.72 4.87
N THR A 21 1.51 -6.99 5.96
CA THR A 21 0.55 -5.90 5.94
C THR A 21 1.23 -4.62 6.40
N VAL A 22 1.20 -3.62 5.53
CA VAL A 22 1.71 -2.28 5.79
C VAL A 22 0.54 -1.31 5.96
N LYS A 23 0.67 -0.39 6.91
CA LYS A 23 -0.25 0.72 7.09
C LYS A 23 0.48 2.03 6.80
N GLY A 24 -0.21 2.94 6.15
CA GLY A 24 0.35 4.25 5.85
C GLY A 24 -0.55 5.06 4.95
N ARG A 25 0.03 6.04 4.29
CA ARG A 25 -0.68 6.96 3.39
C ARG A 25 -0.06 6.89 2.01
N ILE A 26 -0.89 6.85 0.97
CA ILE A 26 -0.38 6.97 -0.40
C ILE A 26 0.09 8.41 -0.60
N ILE A 27 1.38 8.60 -0.83
CA ILE A 27 1.96 9.93 -1.05
C ILE A 27 2.20 10.21 -2.53
N LYS A 28 2.31 9.18 -3.36
CA LYS A 28 2.38 9.31 -4.81
C LYS A 28 1.98 8.03 -5.51
N GLU A 29 1.33 8.16 -6.66
CA GLU A 29 1.08 7.06 -7.58
C GLU A 29 2.04 7.15 -8.78
N TYR A 30 2.62 6.02 -9.14
CA TYR A 30 3.37 5.82 -10.38
C TYR A 30 2.71 4.72 -11.21
N GLU A 31 3.11 4.59 -12.47
CA GLU A 31 2.56 3.60 -13.39
C GLU A 31 2.59 2.18 -12.80
N ASN A 32 3.73 1.76 -12.25
CA ASN A 32 3.98 0.39 -11.81
C ASN A 32 3.95 0.17 -10.28
N PHE A 33 3.91 1.25 -9.48
CA PHE A 33 3.93 1.14 -8.03
C PHE A 33 3.28 2.33 -7.34
N TYR A 34 2.88 2.15 -6.08
CA TYR A 34 2.51 3.25 -5.19
C TYR A 34 3.65 3.55 -4.23
N LEU A 35 3.84 4.83 -3.94
CA LEU A 35 4.71 5.27 -2.86
C LEU A 35 3.85 5.50 -1.61
N LEU A 36 4.10 4.71 -0.58
CA LEU A 36 3.41 4.77 0.70
C LEU A 36 4.34 5.33 1.77
N GLN A 37 3.84 6.24 2.61
CA GLN A 37 4.52 6.68 3.82
C GLN A 37 3.90 5.99 5.04
N THR A 38 4.70 5.26 5.81
CA THR A 38 4.25 4.55 7.01
C THR A 38 4.02 5.52 8.17
N GLU A 39 3.35 5.06 9.22
CA GLU A 39 3.08 5.86 10.43
C GLU A 39 4.36 6.30 11.16
N HIS A 40 5.46 5.58 10.96
CA HIS A 40 6.79 5.90 11.52
C HIS A 40 7.62 6.82 10.62
N GLY A 41 7.09 7.26 9.49
CA GLY A 41 7.76 8.18 8.56
C GLY A 41 8.62 7.51 7.48
N TYR A 42 8.74 6.18 7.47
CA TYR A 42 9.43 5.44 6.40
C TYR A 42 8.64 5.49 5.09
N LYS A 43 9.34 5.39 3.96
CA LYS A 43 8.75 5.36 2.63
C LYS A 43 8.92 3.97 2.03
N GLU A 44 7.82 3.37 1.60
CA GLU A 44 7.79 2.05 0.99
C GLU A 44 7.22 2.10 -0.43
N CYS A 45 7.81 1.30 -1.31
CA CYS A 45 7.35 1.12 -2.68
C CYS A 45 6.46 -0.12 -2.76
N LEU A 46 5.18 0.08 -3.07
CA LEU A 46 4.22 -1.01 -3.22
C LEU A 46 4.06 -1.32 -4.71
N ASN A 47 4.66 -2.42 -5.14
CA ASN A 47 4.58 -2.86 -6.53
C ASN A 47 3.13 -3.28 -6.86
N LYS A 48 2.51 -2.64 -7.86
CA LYS A 48 1.11 -2.91 -8.27
C LYS A 48 0.90 -4.36 -8.71
N SER A 49 1.93 -5.01 -9.26
CA SER A 49 1.86 -6.42 -9.68
C SER A 49 1.76 -7.41 -8.51
N LEU A 50 2.08 -6.98 -7.28
CA LEU A 50 2.00 -7.79 -6.06
C LEU A 50 0.74 -7.48 -5.23
N ILE A 51 -0.13 -6.61 -5.74
CA ILE A 51 -1.35 -6.17 -5.08
C ILE A 51 -2.53 -6.70 -5.89
N ASN A 52 -3.33 -7.56 -5.28
CA ASN A 52 -4.56 -8.03 -5.89
C ASN A 52 -5.74 -7.11 -5.52
N ILE A 53 -6.82 -7.24 -6.25
CA ILE A 53 -8.08 -6.57 -5.93
C ILE A 53 -8.52 -7.01 -4.52
N GLY A 54 -8.73 -6.04 -3.62
CA GLY A 54 -9.09 -6.28 -2.22
C GLY A 54 -7.93 -6.25 -1.22
N ASP A 55 -6.68 -6.21 -1.70
CA ASP A 55 -5.49 -6.11 -0.83
C ASP A 55 -5.28 -4.71 -0.26
N ILE A 56 -5.83 -3.67 -0.90
CA ILE A 56 -5.83 -2.30 -0.38
C ILE A 56 -7.17 -2.02 0.29
N LYS A 57 -7.13 -1.76 1.60
CA LYS A 57 -8.28 -1.27 2.36
C LYS A 57 -8.07 0.20 2.71
N ILE A 58 -9.00 1.04 2.30
CA ILE A 58 -9.06 2.43 2.76
C ILE A 58 -9.48 2.41 4.22
N LEU A 59 -8.73 3.12 5.06
CA LEU A 59 -9.07 3.28 6.46
C LEU A 59 -9.90 4.56 6.58
N GLU A 60 -11.22 4.45 6.37
CA GLU A 60 -12.14 5.55 6.69
C GLU A 60 -12.12 5.79 8.20
N ARG A 61 -12.06 7.06 8.59
CA ARG A 61 -12.04 7.52 9.99
C ARG A 61 -13.45 7.67 10.51
#